data_AF-A0A7X7HZJ2-F1
#
_entry.id   AF-A0A7X7HZJ2-F1
#
_cell.length_a   1.000
_cell.length_b   1.000
_cell.length_c   1.000
_cell.angle_alpha   90.00
_cell.angle_beta   90.00
_cell.angle_gamma   90.00
#
_symmetry.space_group_name_H-M   'P 1'
#
loop_
_entity.id
_entity.type
_entity.pdbx_description
1 polymer ?
#
loop_
_entity_poly.entity_id
_entity_poly.type
_entity_poly.pdbx_seq_one_letter_code
_entity_poly.pdbx_strand_id
1 'polypeptide(L)'
;MKENEAKIDFKSHQLLLYVEKSDGEYGPLQTGSFLTKNYVDDFWEKRNKLITTTTKKLTDGEISPIAYYMIIVDVSAAEVASRIGISPKKVRKHQELKYFSRISVAMLQKYAAVFGVMLADMFQIQIPSTAHYVPKQEKTRNPYVTALSVVKETK
;
A
#
# COMPACT_ATOMS: atom_id res chain seq x y z
N MET A 1 4.33 27.60 25.32
CA MET A 1 4.09 28.00 23.92
C MET A 1 2.70 28.60 23.85
N LYS A 2 2.56 29.77 23.22
CA LYS A 2 1.28 30.48 23.07
C LYS A 2 0.53 29.91 21.86
N GLU A 3 -0.80 29.89 21.92
CA GLU A 3 -1.74 29.35 20.90
C GLU A 3 -1.45 29.80 19.46
N ASN A 4 -0.81 30.97 19.33
CA ASN A 4 -0.46 31.64 18.09
C ASN A 4 0.64 30.93 17.28
N GLU A 5 1.40 30.02 17.89
CA GLU A 5 2.51 29.30 17.25
C GLU A 5 2.10 27.94 16.66
N ALA A 6 0.85 27.49 16.88
CA ALA A 6 0.34 26.19 16.42
C ALA A 6 -0.41 26.25 15.08
N LYS A 7 -0.54 27.43 14.46
CA LYS A 7 -1.19 27.58 13.14
C LYS A 7 -0.19 27.29 12.03
N ILE A 8 -0.13 26.02 11.62
CA ILE A 8 0.51 25.63 10.37
C ILE A 8 -0.52 25.81 9.25
N ASP A 9 -0.24 26.71 8.31
CA ASP A 9 -1.08 26.98 7.14
C ASP A 9 -0.95 25.83 6.13
N PHE A 10 -1.86 24.87 6.19
CA PHE A 10 -2.07 23.89 5.13
C PHE A 10 -3.32 24.28 4.34
N LYS A 11 -3.19 24.35 3.01
CA LYS A 11 -4.33 24.27 2.06
C LYS A 11 -4.96 22.87 2.16
N SER A 12 -5.71 22.64 3.24
CA SER A 12 -6.61 21.50 3.34
C SER A 12 -7.76 21.75 2.37
N HIS A 13 -7.99 20.82 1.44
CA HIS A 13 -9.17 20.86 0.60
C HIS A 13 -10.37 20.65 1.53
N GLN A 14 -11.11 21.72 1.84
CA GLN A 14 -12.31 21.64 2.66
C GLN A 14 -13.40 20.97 1.84
N LEU A 15 -13.74 19.72 2.17
CA LEU A 15 -14.98 19.10 1.69
C LEU A 15 -16.13 19.75 2.45
N LEU A 16 -17.05 20.40 1.75
CA LEU A 16 -18.28 20.95 2.31
C LEU A 16 -19.41 19.98 1.95
N LEU A 17 -19.92 19.23 2.93
CA LEU A 17 -21.10 18.39 2.73
C LEU A 17 -22.32 19.06 3.34
N TYR A 18 -23.42 19.05 2.60
CA TYR A 18 -24.75 19.39 3.13
C TYR A 18 -25.37 18.11 3.69
N VAL A 19 -25.63 18.10 4.98
CA VAL A 19 -26.24 16.97 5.69
C VAL A 19 -27.48 17.46 6.43
N GLU A 20 -28.49 16.60 6.48
CA GLU A 20 -29.72 16.82 7.24
C GLU A 20 -29.41 16.73 8.73
N LYS A 21 -29.67 17.80 9.47
CA LYS A 21 -29.53 17.86 10.92
C LYS A 21 -30.72 17.19 11.60
N SER A 22 -30.59 16.94 12.90
CA SER A 22 -31.64 16.32 13.73
C SER A 22 -32.94 17.13 13.83
N ASP A 23 -32.95 18.39 13.39
CA ASP A 23 -34.09 19.30 13.29
C ASP A 23 -34.73 19.32 11.88
N GLY A 24 -34.21 18.55 10.92
CA GLY A 24 -34.68 18.51 9.53
C GLY A 24 -34.09 19.59 8.63
N GLU A 25 -33.21 20.47 9.12
CA GLU A 25 -32.55 21.48 8.30
C GLU A 25 -31.27 20.96 7.63
N TYR A 26 -31.05 21.33 6.37
CA TYR A 26 -29.81 21.05 5.65
C TYR A 26 -28.77 22.16 5.91
N GLY A 27 -27.61 21.81 6.47
CA GLY A 27 -26.55 22.78 6.77
C GLY A 27 -25.16 22.32 6.33
N PRO A 28 -24.23 23.27 6.08
CA PRO A 28 -22.85 22.94 5.72
C PRO A 28 -22.09 22.39 6.94
N LEU A 29 -21.57 21.18 6.83
CA LEU A 29 -20.65 20.60 7.82
C LEU A 29 -19.22 20.70 7.29
N GLN A 30 -18.32 21.36 8.05
CA GLN A 30 -16.88 21.35 7.78
C GLN A 30 -16.31 19.99 8.20
N THR A 31 -16.26 19.04 7.26
CA THR A 31 -16.07 17.61 7.55
C THR A 31 -14.61 17.14 7.62
N GLY A 32 -13.63 17.98 7.28
CA GLY A 32 -12.22 17.59 7.34
C GLY A 32 -11.82 17.03 8.71
N SER A 33 -12.15 17.73 9.80
CA SER A 33 -11.87 17.29 11.17
C SER A 33 -12.81 16.18 11.68
N PHE A 34 -14.05 16.12 11.21
CA PHE A 34 -15.01 15.09 11.64
C PHE A 34 -14.67 13.72 11.05
N LEU A 35 -14.33 13.65 9.76
CA LEU A 35 -13.93 12.41 9.11
C LEU A 35 -12.62 11.87 9.71
N THR A 36 -11.62 12.75 9.90
CA THR A 36 -10.36 12.39 10.53
C THR A 36 -10.55 11.87 11.95
N LYS A 37 -11.42 12.48 12.75
CA LYS A 37 -11.66 12.08 14.15
C LYS A 37 -12.39 10.74 14.28
N ASN A 38 -13.31 10.41 13.36
CA ASN A 38 -14.22 9.28 13.55
C ASN A 38 -13.93 8.07 12.65
N TYR A 39 -13.21 8.24 11.54
CA TYR A 39 -13.07 7.18 10.53
C TYR A 39 -11.63 6.81 10.20
N VAL A 40 -10.63 7.49 10.77
CA VAL A 40 -9.21 7.15 10.53
C VAL A 40 -8.87 5.78 11.11
N ASP A 41 -9.32 5.48 12.32
CA ASP A 41 -9.06 4.18 12.96
C ASP A 41 -9.73 3.04 12.18
N ASP A 42 -11.00 3.22 11.79
CA ASP A 42 -11.75 2.26 10.95
C ASP A 42 -11.09 2.08 9.56
N PHE A 43 -10.60 3.16 8.95
CA PHE A 43 -9.85 3.10 7.70
C PHE A 43 -8.60 2.24 7.84
N TRP A 44 -7.78 2.47 8.88
CA TRP A 44 -6.58 1.67 9.13
C TRP A 44 -6.90 0.22 9.44
N GLU A 45 -7.96 -0.04 10.20
CA GLU A 45 -8.41 -1.40 10.50
C GLU A 45 -8.82 -2.13 9.22
N LYS A 46 -9.65 -1.51 8.37
CA LYS A 46 -10.06 -2.06 7.08
C LYS A 46 -8.88 -2.28 6.15
N ARG A 47 -7.94 -1.33 6.11
CA ARG A 47 -6.73 -1.45 5.29
C ARG A 47 -5.83 -2.59 5.78
N ASN A 48 -5.64 -2.73 7.09
CA ASN A 48 -4.89 -3.83 7.68
C ASN A 48 -5.55 -5.19 7.40
N LYS A 49 -6.89 -5.28 7.52
CA LYS A 49 -7.66 -6.46 7.14
C LYS A 49 -7.48 -6.80 5.65
N LEU A 50 -7.54 -5.80 4.77
CA LEU A 50 -7.29 -5.98 3.33
C LEU A 50 -5.88 -6.52 3.06
N ILE A 51 -4.85 -5.93 3.68
CA ILE A 51 -3.46 -6.36 3.53
C ILE A 51 -3.30 -7.80 4.00
N THR A 52 -3.79 -8.13 5.21
CA THR A 52 -3.67 -9.48 5.79
C THR A 52 -4.38 -10.53 4.96
N THR A 53 -5.62 -10.26 4.55
CA THR A 53 -6.40 -11.20 3.71
C THR A 53 -5.78 -11.39 2.33
N THR A 54 -5.29 -10.31 1.70
CA THR A 54 -4.65 -10.39 0.38
C THR A 54 -3.29 -11.08 0.45
N THR A 55 -2.53 -10.84 1.53
CA THR A 55 -1.26 -11.53 1.80
C THR A 55 -1.49 -13.03 1.94
N LYS A 56 -2.54 -13.44 2.68
CA LYS A 56 -2.90 -14.85 2.79
C LYS A 56 -3.22 -15.48 1.43
N LYS A 57 -4.04 -14.81 0.60
CA LYS A 57 -4.33 -15.29 -0.76
C LYS A 57 -3.08 -15.44 -1.63
N LEU A 58 -2.11 -14.53 -1.48
CA LEU A 58 -0.83 -14.60 -2.18
C LEU A 58 -0.02 -15.81 -1.71
N THR A 59 0.10 -16.03 -0.40
CA THR A 59 0.86 -17.16 0.17
C THR A 59 0.20 -18.51 -0.10
N ASP A 60 -1.12 -18.55 -0.16
CA ASP A 60 -1.91 -19.75 -0.45
C ASP A 60 -1.90 -20.11 -1.96
N GLY A 61 -1.31 -19.24 -2.79
CA GLY A 61 -1.24 -19.46 -4.24
C GLY A 61 -2.59 -19.28 -4.95
N GLU A 62 -3.46 -18.42 -4.44
CA GLU A 62 -4.72 -18.07 -5.10
C GLU A 62 -4.56 -16.93 -6.11
N ILE A 63 -3.63 -16.01 -5.85
CA ILE A 63 -3.38 -14.81 -6.67
C ILE A 63 -1.90 -14.68 -7.02
N SER A 64 -1.60 -13.99 -8.13
CA SER A 64 -0.21 -13.64 -8.46
C SER A 64 0.29 -12.42 -7.69
N PRO A 65 1.62 -12.19 -7.65
CA PRO A 65 2.20 -10.96 -7.13
C PRO A 65 1.67 -9.68 -7.81
N ILE A 66 1.38 -9.73 -9.11
CA ILE A 66 0.80 -8.58 -9.83
C ILE A 66 -0.59 -8.25 -9.29
N ALA A 67 -1.42 -9.26 -9.03
CA ALA A 67 -2.74 -9.07 -8.44
C ALA A 67 -2.64 -8.48 -7.03
N TYR A 68 -1.70 -8.99 -6.22
CA TYR A 68 -1.42 -8.46 -4.89
C TYR A 68 -1.11 -6.97 -4.93
N TYR A 69 -0.12 -6.54 -5.72
CA TYR A 69 0.27 -5.13 -5.76
C TYR A 69 -0.82 -4.23 -6.35
N MET A 70 -1.61 -4.73 -7.30
CA MET A 70 -2.75 -3.97 -7.82
C MET A 70 -3.79 -3.66 -6.73
N ILE A 71 -4.04 -4.58 -5.81
CA ILE A 71 -4.98 -4.39 -4.68
C ILE A 71 -4.38 -3.44 -3.64
N ILE A 72 -3.10 -3.61 -3.29
CA ILE A 72 -2.47 -2.84 -2.21
C ILE A 72 -2.22 -1.39 -2.60
N VAL A 73 -1.81 -1.17 -3.85
CA VAL A 73 -1.60 0.17 -4.45
C VAL A 73 -2.93 0.79 -4.88
N ASP A 74 -4.01 0.01 -4.95
CA ASP A 74 -5.33 0.43 -5.41
C ASP A 74 -5.29 1.01 -6.83
N VAL A 75 -4.84 0.20 -7.80
CA VAL A 75 -4.69 0.59 -9.20
C VAL A 75 -5.39 -0.39 -10.13
N SER A 76 -6.11 0.14 -11.12
CA SER A 76 -6.89 -0.66 -12.07
C SER A 76 -6.01 -1.28 -13.16
N ALA A 77 -6.50 -2.36 -13.76
CA ALA A 77 -5.81 -3.01 -14.89
C ALA A 77 -5.65 -2.08 -16.10
N ALA A 78 -6.56 -1.10 -16.26
CA ALA A 78 -6.51 -0.12 -17.35
C ALA A 78 -5.38 0.90 -17.13
N GLU A 79 -5.21 1.39 -15.91
CA GLU A 79 -4.13 2.32 -15.57
C GLU A 79 -2.76 1.65 -15.70
N VAL A 80 -2.62 0.43 -15.17
CA VAL A 80 -1.38 -0.36 -15.31
C VAL A 80 -1.07 -0.62 -16.79
N ALA A 81 -2.08 -1.01 -17.58
CA ALA A 81 -1.95 -1.23 -19.01
C ALA A 81 -1.46 0.01 -19.75
N SER A 82 -2.05 1.18 -19.45
CA SER A 82 -1.67 2.47 -20.02
C SER A 82 -0.22 2.83 -19.72
N ARG A 83 0.24 2.64 -18.47
CA ARG A 83 1.61 2.95 -18.05
C ARG A 83 2.66 1.99 -18.65
N ILE A 84 2.33 0.72 -18.81
CA ILE A 84 3.27 -0.31 -19.31
C ILE A 84 3.27 -0.40 -20.85
N GLY A 85 2.20 0.04 -21.50
CA GLY A 85 2.03 -0.08 -22.95
C GLY A 85 1.58 -1.48 -23.40
N ILE A 86 0.69 -2.12 -22.64
CA ILE A 86 0.10 -3.43 -22.98
C ILE A 86 -1.42 -3.39 -22.86
N SER A 87 -2.12 -4.38 -23.41
CA SER A 87 -3.58 -4.38 -23.31
C SER A 87 -4.08 -4.70 -21.89
N PRO A 88 -5.20 -4.10 -21.43
CA PRO A 88 -5.80 -4.42 -20.13
C PRO A 88 -6.18 -5.90 -19.99
N LYS A 89 -6.52 -6.56 -21.11
CA LYS A 89 -6.77 -8.01 -21.15
C LYS A 89 -5.53 -8.80 -20.77
N LYS A 90 -4.34 -8.37 -21.21
CA LYS A 90 -3.07 -9.01 -20.88
C LYS A 90 -2.72 -8.82 -19.40
N VAL A 91 -2.94 -7.60 -18.86
CA VAL A 91 -2.79 -7.34 -17.42
C VAL A 91 -3.68 -8.25 -16.59
N ARG A 92 -4.96 -8.39 -16.96
CA ARG A 92 -5.89 -9.31 -16.27
C ARG A 92 -5.40 -10.75 -16.29
N LYS A 93 -4.90 -11.25 -17.42
CA LYS A 93 -4.31 -12.60 -17.49
C LYS A 93 -3.11 -12.72 -16.54
N HIS A 94 -2.23 -11.73 -16.52
CA HIS A 94 -1.05 -11.73 -15.65
C HIS A 94 -1.37 -11.69 -14.15
N GLN A 95 -2.60 -11.39 -13.76
CA GLN A 95 -3.06 -11.50 -12.37
C GLN A 95 -3.21 -12.97 -11.92
N GLU A 96 -3.35 -13.91 -12.84
CA GLU A 96 -3.40 -15.35 -12.54
C GLU A 96 -2.00 -15.97 -12.54
N LEU A 97 -1.74 -16.88 -11.59
CA LEU A 97 -0.43 -17.53 -11.42
C LEU A 97 0.07 -18.26 -12.67
N LYS A 98 -0.85 -18.91 -13.41
CA LYS A 98 -0.54 -19.66 -14.63
C LYS A 98 0.13 -18.79 -15.70
N TYR A 99 -0.28 -17.52 -15.81
CA TYR A 99 0.30 -16.60 -16.78
C TYR A 99 1.46 -15.83 -16.18
N PHE A 100 1.44 -15.54 -14.87
CA PHE A 100 2.53 -14.90 -14.15
C PHE A 100 3.86 -15.63 -14.32
N SER A 101 3.86 -16.97 -14.23
CA SER A 101 5.06 -17.80 -14.41
C SER A 101 5.72 -17.69 -15.79
N ARG A 102 5.02 -17.14 -16.79
CA ARG A 102 5.49 -17.02 -18.17
C ARG A 102 5.94 -15.58 -18.51
N ILE A 103 5.86 -14.66 -17.55
CA ILE A 103 6.24 -13.26 -17.77
C ILE A 103 7.76 -13.15 -17.79
N SER A 104 8.28 -12.42 -18.77
CA SER A 104 9.72 -12.13 -18.84
C SER A 104 10.14 -11.16 -17.73
N VAL A 105 11.39 -11.28 -17.29
CA VAL A 105 12.00 -10.38 -16.29
C VAL A 105 11.86 -8.91 -16.72
N ALA A 106 12.11 -8.61 -18.00
CA ALA A 106 11.96 -7.26 -18.55
C ALA A 106 10.53 -6.70 -18.43
N MET A 107 9.51 -7.56 -18.52
CA MET A 107 8.12 -7.15 -18.32
C MET A 107 7.81 -6.96 -16.83
N LEU A 108 8.32 -7.84 -15.95
CA LEU A 108 8.16 -7.69 -14.49
C LEU A 108 8.82 -6.41 -13.97
N GLN A 109 9.95 -5.98 -14.55
CA GLN A 109 10.55 -4.68 -14.23
C GLN A 109 9.61 -3.51 -14.50
N LYS A 110 8.85 -3.56 -15.61
CA LYS A 110 7.84 -2.53 -15.91
C LYS A 110 6.70 -2.51 -14.89
N TYR A 111 6.24 -3.69 -14.46
CA TYR A 111 5.24 -3.80 -13.38
C TYR A 111 5.78 -3.23 -12.08
N ALA A 112 6.99 -3.63 -11.66
CA ALA A 112 7.64 -3.15 -10.44
C ALA A 112 7.78 -1.62 -10.43
N ALA A 113 8.18 -1.03 -11.57
CA ALA A 113 8.25 0.42 -11.73
C ALA A 113 6.87 1.11 -11.58
N VAL A 114 5.80 0.51 -12.10
CA VAL A 114 4.43 1.06 -11.94
C VAL A 114 3.92 1.00 -10.51
N PHE A 115 4.26 -0.08 -9.79
CA PHE A 115 3.86 -0.27 -8.39
C PHE A 115 4.77 0.45 -7.38
N GLY A 116 5.94 0.95 -7.82
CA GLY A 116 6.89 1.63 -6.95
C GLY A 116 7.64 0.67 -6.00
N VAL A 117 7.88 -0.57 -6.42
CA VAL A 117 8.55 -1.61 -5.62
C VAL A 117 9.77 -2.17 -6.36
N MET A 118 10.65 -2.88 -5.65
CA MET A 118 11.77 -3.55 -6.30
C MET A 118 11.30 -4.79 -7.04
N LEU A 119 12.03 -5.20 -8.08
CA LEU A 119 11.74 -6.45 -8.79
C LEU A 119 11.78 -7.66 -7.84
N ALA A 120 12.67 -7.65 -6.85
CA ALA A 120 12.76 -8.71 -5.84
C ALA A 120 11.45 -8.89 -5.06
N ASP A 121 10.72 -7.80 -4.81
CA ASP A 121 9.46 -7.80 -4.06
C ASP A 121 8.31 -8.48 -4.84
N MET A 122 8.50 -8.77 -6.14
CA MET A 122 7.58 -9.63 -6.92
C MET A 122 7.73 -11.10 -6.56
N PHE A 123 8.82 -11.49 -5.89
CA PHE A 123 9.15 -12.86 -5.55
C PHE A 123 9.35 -13.07 -4.05
N GLN A 124 9.47 -11.99 -3.28
CA GLN A 124 9.73 -11.99 -1.85
C GLN A 124 8.71 -11.11 -1.16
N ILE A 125 8.11 -11.63 -0.08
CA ILE A 125 7.22 -10.86 0.79
C ILE A 125 7.69 -11.01 2.23
N GLN A 126 7.67 -9.90 2.97
CA GLN A 126 7.99 -9.89 4.39
C GLN A 126 6.71 -10.18 5.18
N ILE A 127 6.71 -11.28 5.93
CA ILE A 127 5.61 -11.63 6.82
C ILE A 127 6.08 -11.30 8.24
N PRO A 128 5.43 -10.34 8.93
CA PRO A 128 5.80 -10.04 10.31
C PRO A 128 5.55 -11.28 11.18
N SER A 129 6.61 -11.82 11.78
CA SER A 129 6.52 -12.91 12.74
C SER A 129 6.10 -12.38 14.11
N THR A 130 5.40 -13.20 14.89
CA THR A 130 5.02 -12.92 16.28
C THR A 130 6.23 -12.76 17.20
N ALA A 131 7.39 -13.32 16.83
CA ALA A 131 8.63 -13.03 17.51
C ALA A 131 9.19 -11.71 16.98
N HIS A 132 9.52 -10.79 17.89
CA HIS A 132 10.13 -9.50 17.55
C HIS A 132 11.51 -9.76 16.89
N TYR A 133 11.52 -9.78 15.56
CA TYR A 133 12.75 -9.82 14.77
C TYR A 133 13.01 -8.40 14.29
N VAL A 134 14.12 -7.82 14.74
CA VAL A 134 14.49 -6.46 14.37
C VAL A 134 15.54 -6.54 13.26
N PRO A 135 15.31 -5.89 12.11
CA PRO A 135 16.35 -5.75 11.10
C PRO A 135 17.45 -4.85 11.66
N LYS A 136 18.65 -5.41 11.81
CA LYS A 136 19.86 -4.69 12.25
C LYS A 136 20.72 -4.39 11.02
N GLN A 137 21.10 -3.13 10.87
CA GLN A 137 22.01 -2.70 9.82
C GLN A 137 23.43 -2.58 10.37
N GLU A 138 24.38 -3.24 9.71
CA GLU A 138 25.80 -3.21 10.08
C GLU A 138 26.64 -2.67 8.92
N LYS A 139 27.53 -1.71 9.22
CA LYS A 139 28.48 -1.19 8.23
C LYS A 139 29.46 -2.28 7.86
N THR A 140 29.62 -2.53 6.56
CA THR A 140 30.64 -3.46 6.09
C THR A 140 31.97 -2.73 5.87
N ARG A 141 33.04 -3.50 5.63
CA ARG A 141 34.34 -2.95 5.22
C ARG A 141 34.29 -2.31 3.83
N ASN A 142 33.26 -2.60 3.04
CA ASN A 142 33.02 -1.94 1.76
C ASN A 142 32.18 -0.67 2.02
N PRO A 143 32.68 0.52 1.63
CA PRO A 143 31.99 1.79 1.90
C PRO A 143 30.63 1.92 1.18
N TYR A 144 30.37 1.10 0.16
CA TYR A 144 29.14 1.11 -0.62
C TYR A 144 28.11 0.05 -0.18
N VAL A 145 28.45 -0.81 0.78
CA VAL A 145 27.60 -1.94 1.17
C VAL A 145 27.29 -1.90 2.66
N THR A 146 26.01 -1.99 3.00
CA THR A 146 25.51 -2.19 4.36
C THR A 146 24.91 -3.59 4.44
N ALA A 147 25.26 -4.35 5.47
CA ALA A 147 24.68 -5.66 5.72
C ALA A 147 23.40 -5.51 6.54
N LEU A 148 22.33 -6.20 6.12
CA LEU A 148 21.08 -6.30 6.88
C LEU A 148 21.02 -7.69 7.52
N SER A 149 21.08 -7.77 8.84
CA SER A 149 20.92 -9.01 9.61
C SER A 149 19.58 -8.99 10.34
N VAL A 150 18.88 -10.13 10.33
CA VAL A 150 17.61 -10.29 11.06
C VAL A 150 17.95 -11.01 12.36
N VAL A 151 17.85 -10.30 13.49
CA VAL A 151 18.22 -10.83 14.82
C VAL A 151 16.95 -10.99 15.64
N LYS A 152 16.84 -12.11 16.37
CA LYS A 152 15.76 -12.33 17.33
C LYS A 152 15.98 -11.42 18.53
N GLU A 153 14.99 -10.60 18.86
CA GLU A 153 15.03 -9.78 20.07
C GLU A 153 14.87 -10.70 21.29
N THR A 154 15.97 -10.98 21.98
CA THR A 154 15.96 -11.70 23.25
C THR A 154 15.64 -10.68 24.33
N LYS A 155 14.45 -10.78 24.92
CA LYS A 155 14.00 -9.93 26.04
C LYS A 155 14.81 -10.23 27.30
#